data_AF-A0A920SKE2-F1
#
_entry.id   AF-A0A920SKE2-F1
#
_cell.length_a   1.000
_cell.length_b   1.000
_cell.length_c   1.000
_cell.angle_alpha   90.00
_cell.angle_beta   90.00
_cell.angle_gamma   90.00
#
_symmetry.space_group_name_H-M   'P 1'
#
loop_
_entity.id
_entity.type
_entity.pdbx_description
1 polymer ?
#
loop_
_entity_poly.entity_id
_entity_poly.type
_entity_poly.pdbx_seq_one_letter_code
_entity_poly.pdbx_strand_id
1 'polypeptide(L)'
;MSDLKTWISQRRPVSPLELGSWIDASGVTAVSASGLTKIACDALGQARLSPGRVRNSAFQLLTADALLTYACELALDTEDPDLVLGVIMQDSAASS
;
A
#
# COMPACT_ATOMS: atom_id res chain seq x y z
N MET A 1 4.20 13.01 12.63
CA MET A 1 3.58 12.33 11.47
C MET A 1 4.49 11.18 11.11
N SER A 2 4.00 9.96 10.85
CA SER A 2 4.89 8.82 10.53
C SER A 2 5.66 9.08 9.24
N ASP A 3 6.84 8.48 9.11
CA ASP A 3 7.72 8.64 7.93
C ASP A 3 6.98 8.25 6.64
N LEU A 4 6.15 7.21 6.69
CA LEU A 4 5.28 6.81 5.58
C LEU A 4 4.27 7.90 5.18
N LYS A 5 3.57 8.52 6.14
CA LYS A 5 2.57 9.56 5.82
C LYS A 5 3.23 10.81 5.24
N THR A 6 4.44 11.14 5.69
CA THR A 6 5.26 12.21 5.14
C THR A 6 5.75 11.87 3.73
N TRP A 7 6.20 10.64 3.50
CA TRP A 7 6.62 10.19 2.18
C TRP A 7 5.48 10.23 1.16
N ILE A 8 4.28 9.77 1.53
CA ILE A 8 3.10 9.80 0.66
C ILE A 8 2.69 11.23 0.30
N SER A 9 2.74 12.17 1.24
CA SER A 9 2.36 13.58 0.95
C SER A 9 3.33 14.29 0.00
N GLN A 10 4.55 13.77 -0.14
CA GLN A 10 5.58 14.28 -1.04
C GLN A 10 5.53 13.66 -2.44
N ARG A 11 4.71 12.61 -2.66
CA ARG A 11 4.60 11.90 -3.94
C ARG A 11 4.25 12.84 -5.11
N ARG A 12 4.82 12.53 -6.26
CA ARG A 12 4.53 13.16 -7.56
C ARG A 12 4.38 12.06 -8.63
N PRO A 13 3.24 11.98 -9.34
CA PRO A 13 2.04 12.80 -9.17
C PRO A 13 1.41 12.64 -7.77
N VAL A 14 0.64 13.64 -7.35
CA VAL A 14 -0.06 13.61 -6.06
C VAL A 14 -1.01 12.42 -6.05
N SER A 15 -1.15 11.76 -4.90
CA SER A 15 -2.11 10.68 -4.76
C SER A 15 -3.52 11.14 -5.14
N PRO A 16 -4.29 10.31 -5.87
CA PRO A 16 -5.66 10.66 -6.25
C PRO A 16 -6.63 10.76 -5.06
N LEU A 17 -6.22 10.35 -3.85
CA LEU A 17 -7.00 10.50 -2.63
C LEU A 17 -6.13 10.87 -1.42
N GLU A 18 -6.76 11.41 -0.37
CA GLU A 18 -6.12 11.71 0.92
C GLU A 18 -5.83 10.42 1.71
N LEU A 19 -4.80 9.68 1.29
CA LEU A 19 -4.40 8.39 1.83
C LEU A 19 -4.03 8.42 3.31
N GLY A 20 -3.53 9.55 3.82
CA GLY A 20 -3.02 9.67 5.20
C GLY A 20 -4.05 9.31 6.28
N SER A 21 -5.34 9.44 5.96
CA SER A 21 -6.48 9.11 6.84
C SER A 21 -6.78 7.61 6.91
N TRP A 22 -6.38 6.87 5.88
CA TRP A 22 -6.75 5.46 5.65
C TRP A 22 -5.62 4.49 5.93
N ILE A 23 -4.40 5.01 6.08
CA ILE A 23 -3.20 4.22 6.33
C ILE A 23 -2.96 4.13 7.84
N ASP A 24 -2.97 2.89 8.33
CA ASP A 24 -2.28 2.56 9.58
C ASP A 24 -0.78 2.44 9.29
N ALA A 25 -0.04 3.45 9.72
CA ALA A 25 1.42 3.49 9.61
C ALA A 25 2.10 3.15 10.94
N SER A 26 1.35 2.63 11.92
CA SER A 26 1.92 2.20 13.19
C SER A 26 2.90 1.04 12.96
N GLY A 27 4.10 1.17 13.50
CA GLY A 27 5.17 0.17 13.31
C GLY A 27 5.92 0.25 11.97
N VAL A 28 5.61 1.19 11.08
CA VAL A 28 6.40 1.43 9.86
C VAL A 28 7.56 2.36 10.19
N THR A 29 8.76 1.82 10.31
CA THR A 29 9.98 2.57 10.65
C THR A 29 10.75 3.06 9.43
N ALA A 30 10.52 2.47 8.26
CA ALA A 30 11.10 2.90 7.00
C ALA A 30 10.13 2.60 5.85
N VAL A 31 10.16 3.43 4.81
CA VAL A 31 9.38 3.19 3.59
C VAL A 31 10.12 2.16 2.74
N SER A 32 9.48 1.02 2.48
CA SER A 32 9.99 -0.05 1.65
C SER A 32 8.88 -0.69 0.84
N ALA A 33 9.22 -1.35 -0.27
CA ALA A 33 8.25 -2.07 -1.08
C ALA A 33 7.46 -3.11 -0.26
N SER A 34 8.15 -3.94 0.53
CA SER A 34 7.51 -4.94 1.40
C SER A 34 6.62 -4.32 2.49
N GLY A 35 7.04 -3.19 3.07
CA GLY A 35 6.26 -2.46 4.06
C GLY A 35 4.96 -1.93 3.47
N LEU A 36 5.02 -1.35 2.27
CA LEU A 36 3.84 -0.87 1.55
C LEU A 36 2.90 -2.02 1.16
N THR A 37 3.44 -3.14 0.66
CA THR A 37 2.66 -4.33 0.31
C THR A 37 1.88 -4.86 1.52
N LYS A 38 2.54 -4.96 2.69
CA LYS A 38 1.88 -5.43 3.91
C LYS A 38 0.66 -4.56 4.28
N ILE A 39 0.83 -3.25 4.28
CA ILE A 39 -0.26 -2.31 4.62
C ILE A 39 -1.37 -2.37 3.57
N ALA A 40 -1.02 -2.56 2.30
CA ALA A 40 -1.99 -2.76 1.24
C ALA A 40 -2.81 -4.03 1.44
N CYS A 41 -2.18 -5.14 1.83
CA CYS A 41 -2.85 -6.39 2.16
C CYS A 41 -3.78 -6.24 3.36
N ASP A 42 -3.37 -5.50 4.40
CA ASP A 42 -4.23 -5.19 5.54
C ASP A 42 -5.47 -4.40 5.11
N ALA A 43 -5.30 -3.38 4.26
CA ALA A 43 -6.41 -2.59 3.69
C ALA A 43 -7.35 -3.45 2.82
N LEU A 44 -6.81 -4.36 1.99
CA LEU A 44 -7.62 -5.33 1.24
C LEU A 44 -8.42 -6.25 2.17
N GLY A 45 -7.79 -6.72 3.26
CA GLY A 45 -8.46 -7.47 4.31
C GLY A 45 -9.65 -6.70 4.89
N GLN A 46 -9.46 -5.43 5.23
CA GLN A 46 -10.54 -4.56 5.72
C GLN A 46 -11.65 -4.36 4.68
N ALA A 47 -11.30 -4.14 3.41
CA ALA A 47 -12.29 -4.01 2.34
C ALA A 47 -13.16 -5.27 2.19
N ARG A 48 -12.57 -6.46 2.36
CA ARG A 48 -13.26 -7.75 2.26
C ARG A 48 -14.22 -8.02 3.41
N LEU A 49 -14.02 -7.44 4.58
CA LEU A 49 -14.91 -7.62 5.74
C LEU A 49 -16.29 -6.98 5.53
N SER A 50 -16.44 -6.07 4.57
CA SER A 50 -17.71 -5.39 4.29
C SER A 50 -17.86 -5.04 2.81
N PRO A 51 -18.06 -6.05 1.95
CA PRO A 51 -18.09 -5.85 0.50
C PRO A 51 -19.40 -5.16 0.06
N GLY A 52 -19.27 -4.11 -0.77
CA GLY A 52 -20.39 -3.45 -1.43
C GLY A 52 -21.17 -2.44 -0.58
N ARG A 53 -21.66 -1.37 -1.22
CA ARG A 53 -22.50 -0.27 -0.67
C ARG A 53 -21.96 0.49 0.55
N VAL A 54 -20.84 0.06 1.13
CA VAL A 54 -20.12 0.77 2.18
C VAL A 54 -19.00 1.58 1.54
N ARG A 55 -19.12 2.90 1.60
CA ARG A 55 -18.12 3.83 1.02
C ARG A 55 -16.72 3.62 1.63
N ASN A 56 -16.64 3.25 2.90
CA ASN A 56 -15.39 2.97 3.59
C ASN A 56 -14.60 1.83 2.90
N SER A 57 -15.24 0.70 2.58
CA SER A 57 -14.59 -0.42 1.88
C SER A 57 -14.05 -0.03 0.50
N ALA A 58 -14.71 0.91 -0.20
CA ALA A 58 -14.19 1.46 -1.45
C ALA A 58 -12.91 2.28 -1.24
N PHE A 59 -12.82 3.08 -0.17
CA PHE A 59 -11.58 3.78 0.17
C PHE A 59 -10.46 2.82 0.59
N GLN A 60 -10.79 1.72 1.26
CA GLN A 60 -9.82 0.67 1.58
C GLN A 60 -9.25 0.02 0.31
N LEU A 61 -10.10 -0.29 -0.68
CA LEU A 61 -9.66 -0.81 -1.99
C LEU A 61 -8.74 0.20 -2.70
N LEU A 62 -9.13 1.47 -2.77
CA LEU A 62 -8.32 2.51 -3.42
C LEU A 62 -7.01 2.77 -2.67
N THR A 63 -7.00 2.63 -1.34
CA THR A 63 -5.80 2.74 -0.53
C THR A 63 -4.84 1.60 -0.82
N ALA A 64 -5.35 0.37 -0.88
CA ALA A 64 -4.55 -0.80 -1.25
C ALA A 64 -3.96 -0.67 -2.66
N ASP A 65 -4.77 -0.27 -3.64
CA ASP A 65 -4.35 -0.06 -5.03
C ASP A 65 -3.19 0.95 -5.13
N ALA A 66 -3.31 2.09 -4.46
CA ALA A 66 -2.27 3.11 -4.44
C ALA A 66 -0.99 2.61 -3.77
N LEU A 67 -1.11 1.90 -2.64
CA LEU A 67 0.05 1.36 -1.91
C LEU A 67 0.79 0.27 -2.70
N LEU A 68 0.06 -0.62 -3.37
CA LEU A 68 0.67 -1.63 -4.25
C LEU A 68 1.37 -0.99 -5.44
N THR A 69 0.76 0.04 -6.04
CA THR A 69 1.42 0.82 -7.11
C THR A 69 2.74 1.40 -6.62
N TYR A 70 2.75 1.99 -5.43
CA TYR A 70 3.94 2.58 -4.83
C TYR A 70 4.98 1.53 -4.42
N ALA A 71 4.55 0.34 -3.98
CA ALA A 71 5.45 -0.78 -3.71
C ALA A 71 6.17 -1.24 -4.98
N CYS A 72 5.43 -1.36 -6.10
CA CYS A 72 6.01 -1.69 -7.40
C CYS A 72 7.00 -0.62 -7.87
N GLU A 73 6.67 0.67 -7.73
CA GLU A 73 7.60 1.75 -8.08
C GLU A 73 8.89 1.68 -7.26
N LEU A 74 8.82 1.45 -5.94
CA LEU A 74 10.01 1.26 -5.12
C LEU A 74 10.81 0.02 -5.51
N ALA A 75 10.16 -1.06 -5.95
CA ALA A 75 10.82 -2.26 -6.42
C ALA A 75 11.63 -2.01 -7.69
N LEU A 76 11.13 -1.17 -8.60
CA LEU A 76 11.81 -0.80 -9.84
C LEU A 76 13.12 -0.04 -9.61
N ASP A 77 13.27 0.63 -8.47
CA ASP A 77 14.48 1.35 -8.08
C ASP A 77 15.53 0.48 -7.36
N THR A 78 15.27 -0.83 -7.20
CA THR A 78 16.20 -1.77 -6.53
C THR A 78 17.21 -2.40 -7.49
N GLU A 79 18.22 -3.08 -6.93
CA GLU A 79 19.26 -3.78 -7.71
C GLU A 79 18.71 -4.96 -8.52
N ASP A 80 17.69 -5.65 -7.99
CA ASP A 80 17.00 -6.77 -8.66
C ASP A 80 15.47 -6.57 -8.61
N PRO A 81 14.91 -5.77 -9.53
CA PRO A 81 13.48 -5.49 -9.56
C PRO A 81 12.60 -6.72 -9.73
N ASP A 82 13.03 -7.70 -10.54
CA ASP A 82 12.25 -8.90 -10.84
C ASP A 82 12.08 -9.77 -9.58
N LEU A 83 13.14 -9.90 -8.78
CA LEU A 83 13.08 -10.59 -7.49
C LEU A 83 12.09 -9.91 -6.54
N VAL A 84 12.20 -8.58 -6.38
CA VAL A 84 11.37 -7.83 -5.44
C VAL A 84 9.90 -7.84 -5.87
N LEU A 85 9.61 -7.64 -7.16
CA LEU A 85 8.26 -7.76 -7.71
C LEU A 85 7.69 -9.17 -7.50
N GLY A 86 8.51 -10.20 -7.68
CA GLY A 86 8.13 -11.59 -7.39
C GLY A 86 7.69 -11.79 -5.93
N VAL A 87 8.44 -11.21 -4.98
CA VAL A 87 8.07 -11.23 -3.55
C VAL A 87 6.76 -10.50 -3.31
N ILE A 88 6.56 -9.31 -3.88
CA ILE A 88 5.31 -8.56 -3.76
C ILE A 88 4.11 -9.39 -4.23
N MET A 89 4.24 -10.08 -5.36
CA MET A 89 3.19 -10.95 -5.90
C MET A 89 2.89 -12.14 -4.97
N GLN A 90 3.93 -12.77 -4.42
CA GLN A 90 3.79 -13.90 -3.48
C GLN A 90 3.09 -13.48 -2.19
N ASP A 91 3.51 -12.37 -1.58
CA ASP A 91 2.91 -11.84 -0.35
C ASP A 91 1.45 -11.43 -0.55
N SER A 92 1.14 -10.83 -1.70
CA SER A 92 -0.22 -10.45 -2.09
C SER A 92 -1.12 -11.68 -2.28
N ALA A 93 -0.59 -12.74 -2.90
CA ALA A 93 -1.30 -14.00 -3.09
C ALA A 93 -1.54 -14.74 -1.76
N ALA A 94 -0.57 -14.73 -0.84
CA ALA A 94 -0.67 -15.37 0.47
C ALA A 94 -1.69 -14.68 1.40
N SER A 95 -1.99 -13.40 1.14
CA SER A 95 -2.96 -12.60 1.90
C SER A 95 -4.42 -12.77 1.43
N SER A 96 -4.67 -13.64 0.43
CA SER A 96 -5.99 -13.87 -0.18
C SER A 96 -6.77 -15.01 0.47
#